data_AF-A0A956NY70-F1
#
_entry.id   AF-A0A956NY70-F1
#
_cell.length_a   1.000
_cell.length_b   1.000
_cell.length_c   1.000
_cell.angle_alpha   90.00
_cell.angle_beta   90.00
_cell.angle_gamma   90.00
#
_symmetry.space_group_name_H-M   'P 1'
#
loop_
_entity.id
_entity.type
_entity.pdbx_description
1 polymer ?
#
loop_
_entity_poly.entity_id
_entity_poly.type
_entity_poly.pdbx_seq_one_letter_code
_entity_poly.pdbx_strand_id
1 'polypeptide(L)'
;ALDGPRLCTVRLARRLCRGEPSYGLDALAHRFALEFPSRHRAAGDAIVTGMLLGRLLDAARERGARTLADLETLHQTPMTEFRA
;
A
#
# COMPACT_ATOMS: atom_id res chain seq x y z
N ALA A 1 7.14 12.86 18.25
CA ALA A 1 6.77 12.08 17.04
C ALA A 1 6.86 10.60 17.40
N LEU A 2 6.24 9.71 16.63
CA LEU A 2 6.45 8.27 16.82
C LEU A 2 7.77 7.85 16.17
N ASP A 3 8.60 7.14 16.93
CA ASP A 3 9.89 6.62 16.49
C ASP A 3 9.75 5.21 15.89
N GLY A 4 10.70 4.84 15.04
CA GLY A 4 10.75 3.53 14.38
C GLY A 4 10.37 3.55 12.90
N PRO A 5 10.32 2.36 12.26
CA PRO A 5 10.09 2.27 10.83
C PRO A 5 8.68 2.70 10.42
N ARG A 6 8.59 3.31 9.25
CA ARG A 6 7.33 3.85 8.71
C ARG A 6 7.10 3.34 7.30
N LEU A 7 5.89 2.86 7.06
CA LEU A 7 5.47 2.36 5.76
C LEU A 7 4.30 3.20 5.24
N CYS A 8 4.44 3.74 4.04
CA CYS A 8 3.37 4.47 3.36
C CYS A 8 2.71 3.53 2.34
N THR A 9 1.44 3.21 2.55
CA THR A 9 0.66 2.31 1.67
C THR A 9 0.60 2.81 0.23
N VAL A 10 0.55 4.13 0.00
CA VAL A 10 0.62 4.72 -1.34
C VAL A 10 1.96 4.43 -2.03
N ARG A 11 3.08 4.60 -1.32
CA ARG A 11 4.42 4.35 -1.86
C ARG A 11 4.64 2.85 -2.12
N LEU A 12 4.11 1.99 -1.26
CA LEU A 12 4.16 0.54 -1.44
C LEU A 12 3.29 0.13 -2.65
N ALA A 13 2.08 0.66 -2.76
CA ALA A 13 1.17 0.40 -3.89
C ALA A 13 1.78 0.78 -5.24
N ARG A 14 2.48 1.93 -5.34
CA ARG A 14 3.19 2.33 -6.58
C ARG A 14 4.20 1.29 -7.10
N ARG A 15 4.72 0.45 -6.21
CA ARG A 15 5.75 -0.54 -6.54
C ARG A 15 5.14 -1.90 -6.85
N LEU A 16 4.08 -2.25 -6.14
CA LEU A 16 3.38 -3.52 -6.26
C LEU A 16 2.29 -3.52 -7.35
N CYS A 17 1.66 -2.38 -7.61
CA CYS A 17 0.47 -2.26 -8.44
C CYS A 17 0.68 -1.26 -9.58
N ARG A 18 1.49 -1.63 -10.57
CA ARG A 18 1.85 -0.75 -11.69
C ARG A 18 0.66 -0.41 -12.58
N GLY A 19 0.80 0.69 -13.32
CA GLY A 19 -0.14 1.09 -14.37
C GLY A 19 -1.38 1.85 -13.89
N GLU A 20 -1.50 2.14 -12.59
CA GLU A 20 -2.65 2.87 -12.08
C GLU A 20 -2.58 4.37 -12.39
N PRO A 21 -3.72 4.98 -12.82
CA PRO A 21 -3.79 6.42 -13.09
C PRO A 21 -3.69 7.26 -11.81
N SER A 22 -4.02 6.70 -10.65
CA SER A 22 -3.89 7.34 -9.34
C SER A 22 -3.64 6.30 -8.25
N TYR A 23 -2.91 6.72 -7.21
CA TYR A 23 -2.60 5.90 -6.03
C TYR A 23 -3.15 6.52 -4.74
N GLY A 24 -4.11 7.45 -4.85
CA GLY A 24 -4.85 7.93 -3.69
C GLY A 24 -5.68 6.82 -3.04
N LEU A 25 -6.07 7.00 -1.77
CA LEU A 25 -6.81 5.97 -1.02
C LEU A 25 -8.10 5.57 -1.74
N ASP A 26 -8.86 6.52 -2.28
CA ASP A 26 -10.09 6.25 -3.06
C ASP A 26 -9.82 5.40 -4.31
N ALA A 27 -8.77 5.74 -5.08
CA ALA A 27 -8.42 5.02 -6.30
C ALA A 27 -7.98 3.59 -6.00
N LEU A 28 -7.15 3.41 -4.97
CA LEU A 28 -6.70 2.09 -4.52
C LEU A 28 -7.85 1.27 -3.93
N ALA A 29 -8.71 1.88 -3.13
CA ALA A 29 -9.89 1.22 -2.60
C ALA A 29 -10.81 0.73 -3.73
N HIS A 30 -11.03 1.56 -4.76
CA HIS A 30 -11.79 1.14 -5.95
C HIS A 30 -11.12 -0.02 -6.68
N ARG A 31 -9.81 0.05 -6.97
CA ARG A 31 -9.04 -1.04 -7.62
C ARG A 31 -9.20 -2.37 -6.89
N PHE A 32 -9.17 -2.35 -5.57
CA PHE A 32 -9.23 -3.57 -4.75
C PHE A 32 -10.64 -3.94 -4.30
N ALA A 33 -11.67 -3.24 -4.79
CA ALA A 33 -13.07 -3.40 -4.40
C ALA A 33 -13.25 -3.36 -2.87
N LEU A 34 -12.67 -2.34 -2.22
CA LEU A 34 -12.79 -2.09 -0.78
C LEU A 34 -13.95 -1.14 -0.50
N GLU A 35 -14.76 -1.48 0.49
CA GLU A 35 -15.89 -0.67 0.91
C GLU A 35 -15.50 0.35 1.99
N PHE A 36 -16.07 1.55 1.90
CA PHE A 36 -15.94 2.58 2.93
C PHE A 36 -17.13 2.47 3.90
N PRO A 37 -16.95 1.97 5.13
CA PRO A 37 -18.05 1.83 6.09
C PRO A 37 -18.66 3.18 6.50
N SER A 38 -17.89 4.27 6.41
CA SER A 38 -18.40 5.65 6.47
C SER A 38 -17.38 6.58 5.81
N ARG A 39 -17.75 7.27 4.71
CA ARG A 39 -16.86 8.26 4.09
C ARG A 39 -16.67 9.46 5.03
N HIS A 40 -15.43 9.94 5.16
CA HIS A 40 -15.06 11.24 5.75
C HIS A 40 -14.87 11.36 7.28
N ARG A 41 -14.48 10.28 7.97
CA ARG A 41 -13.80 10.42 9.28
C ARG A 41 -12.48 9.68 9.27
N ALA A 42 -11.49 10.20 10.00
CA ALA A 42 -10.16 9.59 10.12
C ALA A 42 -10.21 8.09 10.47
N ALA A 43 -11.22 7.67 11.24
CA ALA A 43 -11.45 6.25 11.53
C ALA A 43 -11.79 5.42 10.27
N GLY A 44 -12.63 5.94 9.38
CA GLY A 44 -12.97 5.27 8.11
C GLY A 44 -11.75 5.12 7.21
N ASP A 45 -10.95 6.18 7.07
CA ASP A 45 -9.71 6.14 6.28
C ASP A 45 -8.69 5.15 6.87
N ALA A 46 -8.59 5.07 8.20
CA ALA A 46 -7.74 4.11 8.88
C ALA A 46 -8.19 2.66 8.64
N ILE A 47 -9.50 2.38 8.70
CA ILE A 47 -10.08 1.06 8.42
C ILE A 47 -9.78 0.65 6.97
N VAL A 48 -10.06 1.52 6.00
CA VAL A 48 -9.80 1.23 4.58
C VAL A 48 -8.30 1.09 4.31
N THR A 49 -7.46 1.90 4.95
CA THR A 49 -5.99 1.77 4.85
C THR A 49 -5.51 0.42 5.40
N GLY A 50 -6.09 -0.08 6.48
CA GLY A 50 -5.80 -1.42 7.02
C GLY A 50 -6.18 -2.53 6.04
N MET A 51 -7.36 -2.45 5.43
CA MET A 51 -7.79 -3.41 4.40
C MET A 51 -6.88 -3.36 3.16
N LEU A 52 -6.55 -2.16 2.70
CA LEU A 52 -5.60 -1.94 1.61
C LEU A 52 -4.22 -2.53 1.94
N LEU A 53 -3.71 -2.32 3.16
CA LEU A 53 -2.45 -2.91 3.60
C LEU A 53 -2.49 -4.44 3.48
N GLY A 54 -3.59 -5.09 3.87
CA GLY A 54 -3.77 -6.54 3.67
C GLY A 54 -3.55 -6.96 2.22
N ARG A 55 -4.21 -6.29 1.26
CA ARG A 55 -4.06 -6.57 -0.17
C ARG A 55 -2.63 -6.33 -0.68
N LEU A 56 -1.96 -5.29 -0.19
CA LEU A 56 -0.58 -4.99 -0.54
C LEU A 56 0.39 -6.02 0.05
N LEU A 57 0.12 -6.56 1.23
CA LEU A 57 0.94 -7.62 1.83
C LEU A 57 0.85 -8.91 1.00
N ASP A 58 -0.32 -9.26 0.47
CA ASP A 58 -0.47 -10.40 -0.43
C ASP A 58 0.35 -10.22 -1.71
N ALA A 59 0.24 -9.05 -2.36
CA ALA A 59 1.05 -8.72 -3.53
C ALA A 59 2.57 -8.68 -3.21
N ALA A 60 2.96 -8.25 -2.01
CA ALA A 60 4.35 -8.26 -1.59
C ALA A 60 4.88 -9.69 -1.38
N ARG A 61 4.04 -10.59 -0.85
CA ARG A 61 4.37 -12.02 -0.67
C ARG A 61 4.58 -12.72 -2.00
N GLU A 62 3.83 -12.36 -3.04
CA GLU A 62 4.04 -12.85 -4.42
C GLU A 62 5.40 -12.43 -4.97
N ARG A 63 5.94 -11.29 -4.49
CA ARG A 63 7.29 -10.80 -4.82
C ARG A 63 8.37 -11.28 -3.85
N GLY A 64 8.05 -12.25 -2.98
CA GLY A 64 9.00 -12.88 -2.07
C GLY A 64 9.19 -12.19 -0.72
N ALA A 65 8.45 -11.12 -0.41
CA ALA A 65 8.54 -10.49 0.92
C ALA A 65 7.99 -11.42 2.01
N ARG A 66 8.73 -11.54 3.12
CA ARG A 66 8.37 -12.36 4.30
C ARG A 66 8.47 -11.61 5.61
N THR A 67 9.25 -10.54 5.65
CA THR A 67 9.54 -9.76 6.86
C THR A 67 9.19 -8.28 6.68
N LEU A 68 9.15 -7.53 7.78
CA LEU A 68 9.01 -6.08 7.72
C LEU A 68 10.18 -5.42 6.98
N ALA A 69 11.41 -5.94 7.15
CA ALA A 69 12.59 -5.44 6.45
C ALA A 69 12.44 -5.59 4.92
N ASP A 70 11.89 -6.71 4.45
CA ASP A 70 11.64 -6.89 3.00
C ASP A 70 10.64 -5.86 2.46
N LEU A 71 9.60 -5.56 3.25
CA LEU A 71 8.62 -4.52 2.90
C LEU A 71 9.25 -3.13 2.90
N GLU A 72 10.16 -2.84 3.82
CA GLU A 72 10.91 -1.59 3.86
C GLU A 72 11.83 -1.44 2.65
N THR A 73 12.57 -2.50 2.30
CA THR A 73 13.39 -2.52 1.08
C THR A 73 12.52 -2.23 -0.13
N LEU A 74 11.43 -2.98 -0.32
CA LEU A 74 10.49 -2.73 -1.41
C LEU A 74 10.01 -1.28 -1.38
N HIS A 75 9.47 -0.80 -0.26
CA HIS A 75 8.94 0.56 -0.08
C HIS A 75 9.97 1.67 -0.36
N GLN A 76 11.27 1.41 -0.20
CA GLN A 76 12.35 2.36 -0.45
C GLN A 76 12.93 2.26 -1.86
N THR A 77 12.90 1.08 -2.51
CA THR A 77 13.46 0.86 -3.86
C THR A 77 12.92 1.89 -4.86
N PRO A 78 13.77 2.67 -5.55
CA PRO A 78 13.33 3.62 -6.57
C PRO A 78 12.43 2.98 -7.64
N MET A 79 11.43 3.71 -8.12
CA MET A 79 10.51 3.17 -9.15
C MET A 79 11.22 2.81 -10.46
N THR A 80 12.37 3.44 -10.73
CA THR A 80 13.24 3.19 -11.88
C THR A 80 13.86 1.79 -11.89
N GLU A 81 14.01 1.15 -10.72
CA GLU A 81 14.64 -0.17 -10.60
C GLU A 81 13.67 -1.32 -10.82
N PHE A 82 12.38 -1.04 -10.78
CA PHE A 82 11.38 -2.01 -11.15
C PHE A 82 11.14 -1.97 -12.66
N ARG A 83 11.99 -2.68 -13.40
CA ARG A 83 11.81 -2.91 -14.84
C ARG A 83 10.49 -3.64 -15.10
N ALA A 84 9.82 -3.24 -16.18
CA ALA A 84 8.59 -3.85 -16.70
C ALA A 84 8.87 -5.21 -17.33
#